data_AF-A0A6I5WXY9-F1
#
_entry.id   AF-A0A6I5WXY9-F1
#
_cell.length_a   1.000
_cell.length_b   1.000
_cell.length_c   1.000
_cell.angle_alpha   90.00
_cell.angle_beta   90.00
_cell.angle_gamma   90.00
#
_symmetry.space_group_name_H-M   'P 1'
#
loop_
_entity.id
_entity.type
_entity.pdbx_description
1 polymer ?
#
loop_
_entity_poly.entity_id
_entity_poly.type
_entity_poly.pdbx_seq_one_letter_code
_entity_poly.pdbx_strand_id
1 'polypeptide(L)'
;MVGSGAALASLTTDAGGTTAINGGTVRTTGAQAYNDAVTLGVATTLTSTGGGAITLGSAVDGGGALTVNTTGATTFIGAVGATTALASLTTNAGGSTAINGGAVTTTGAQSYNDAVTLGATTILTSSATGNIAFATTLDGAQALTVNTSGITSFGGAVGGTTALTSLTTNAGGSTAINGGAVTTTGAQSYNDAVTLGANAILTSTGSGNIAFATTLDGAQALTANTAGTTSFGGAVGAGTALASLTTNAGGSTAINGGAVNTTGAQSYNDAVTLGATTILTSSATGNIAFATTLDGAQALTANTAGTTSFGGAVGAGTALASLTTNAGGSTAINGGAINTTGAQSYNDAVTLGATTVLTSTATGNIAFATTLDGARSLTVNTAGITSFGGAVGGTDALVSLTTDGAGSTAINGGAITTTGAQSYNDAVTLGAGTTLTSTGSGAITLGSTVNGAQALAVNTAGITTFLGTVGAGTALASLTTDAAGTTDLNGGTVITSGAQTYNDAVVLSADTTLSAGGNIGFATTVDSDTTARALTVNTSAATTFGGWSAAARLWLR
;
A
#
# COMPACT_ATOMS: atom_id res chain seq x y z
N MET A 1 50.44 -32.03 -16.10
CA MET A 1 50.44 -31.42 -14.76
C MET A 1 51.74 -30.62 -14.61
N VAL A 2 51.68 -29.39 -14.08
CA VAL A 2 52.86 -28.54 -13.80
C VAL A 2 52.97 -28.34 -12.29
N GLY A 3 54.14 -28.59 -11.72
CA GLY A 3 54.32 -28.56 -10.25
C GLY A 3 53.60 -29.70 -9.51
N SER A 4 53.50 -30.89 -10.13
CA SER A 4 52.86 -32.07 -9.51
C SER A 4 53.67 -32.66 -8.34
N GLY A 5 54.99 -32.41 -8.29
CA GLY A 5 55.89 -32.82 -7.20
C GLY A 5 56.07 -31.73 -6.13
N ALA A 6 57.17 -30.97 -6.19
CA ALA A 6 57.27 -29.69 -5.46
C ALA A 6 56.56 -28.58 -6.28
N ALA A 7 55.93 -27.63 -5.60
CA ALA A 7 55.36 -26.46 -6.27
C ALA A 7 56.48 -25.60 -6.86
N LEU A 8 56.23 -25.01 -8.04
CA LEU A 8 57.15 -24.02 -8.61
C LEU A 8 57.18 -22.74 -7.73
N ALA A 9 58.26 -21.97 -7.79
CA ALA A 9 58.30 -20.66 -7.12
C ALA A 9 57.29 -19.68 -7.75
N SER A 10 57.26 -19.61 -9.08
CA SER A 10 56.31 -18.82 -9.86
C SER A 10 56.14 -19.43 -11.25
N LEU A 11 55.17 -18.93 -12.01
CA LEU A 11 55.00 -19.25 -13.44
C LEU A 11 54.71 -17.95 -14.20
N THR A 12 55.31 -17.79 -15.37
CA THR A 12 55.01 -16.69 -16.29
C THR A 12 55.07 -17.17 -17.73
N THR A 13 54.05 -16.90 -18.53
CA THR A 13 54.07 -17.08 -19.99
C THR A 13 54.35 -15.76 -20.69
N ASP A 14 54.75 -15.79 -21.95
CA ASP A 14 54.91 -14.58 -22.76
C ASP A 14 53.55 -14.03 -23.22
N ALA A 15 53.53 -12.87 -23.88
CA ALA A 15 52.30 -12.21 -24.32
C ALA A 15 51.75 -12.72 -25.67
N GLY A 16 52.47 -13.64 -26.34
CA GLY A 16 52.16 -14.10 -27.69
C GLY A 16 51.69 -15.55 -27.71
N GLY A 17 50.75 -15.86 -28.60
CA GLY A 17 50.32 -17.24 -28.84
C GLY A 17 49.22 -17.72 -27.90
N THR A 18 49.24 -19.02 -27.59
CA THR A 18 48.21 -19.68 -26.77
C THR A 18 48.83 -20.73 -25.86
N THR A 19 48.54 -20.63 -24.57
CA THR A 19 48.88 -21.63 -23.56
C THR A 19 47.74 -22.63 -23.43
N ALA A 20 47.94 -23.83 -23.99
CA ALA A 20 47.01 -24.95 -23.83
C ALA A 20 47.29 -25.73 -22.53
N ILE A 21 46.34 -25.77 -21.60
CA ILE A 21 46.45 -26.54 -20.36
C ILE A 21 45.67 -27.85 -20.50
N ASN A 22 46.40 -28.90 -20.92
CA ASN A 22 45.85 -30.26 -21.08
C ASN A 22 46.19 -31.17 -19.90
N GLY A 23 47.02 -30.69 -18.97
CA GLY A 23 47.54 -31.45 -17.84
C GLY A 23 46.75 -31.34 -16.54
N GLY A 24 45.63 -30.60 -16.54
CA GLY A 24 44.66 -30.46 -15.45
C GLY A 24 45.09 -29.75 -14.16
N THR A 25 46.38 -29.58 -13.88
CA THR A 25 46.85 -28.86 -12.68
C THR A 25 48.09 -28.03 -12.94
N VAL A 26 48.14 -26.84 -12.34
CA VAL A 26 49.32 -25.98 -12.22
C VAL A 26 49.45 -25.50 -10.78
N ARG A 27 50.62 -25.73 -10.15
CA ARG A 27 50.84 -25.36 -8.75
C ARG A 27 52.14 -24.59 -8.52
N THR A 28 52.02 -23.46 -7.84
CA THR A 28 53.10 -22.56 -7.43
C THR A 28 53.03 -22.24 -5.93
N THR A 29 54.09 -21.65 -5.40
CA THR A 29 54.10 -20.98 -4.08
C THR A 29 53.86 -19.47 -4.23
N GLY A 30 54.46 -18.84 -5.24
CA GLY A 30 54.28 -17.44 -5.60
C GLY A 30 53.30 -17.24 -6.76
N ALA A 31 53.53 -16.19 -7.56
CA ALA A 31 52.58 -15.74 -8.57
C ALA A 31 52.52 -16.64 -9.82
N GLN A 32 51.36 -16.63 -10.49
CA GLN A 32 51.15 -17.19 -11.82
C GLN A 32 50.66 -16.07 -12.75
N ALA A 33 51.37 -15.82 -13.83
CA ALA A 33 50.99 -14.84 -14.85
C ALA A 33 50.90 -15.51 -16.21
N TYR A 34 49.70 -15.61 -16.76
CA TYR A 34 49.43 -16.12 -18.10
C TYR A 34 49.21 -14.92 -19.02
N ASN A 35 50.25 -14.45 -19.71
CA ASN A 35 50.17 -13.20 -20.47
C ASN A 35 49.59 -13.39 -21.88
N ASP A 36 49.51 -14.62 -22.36
CA ASP A 36 48.91 -15.06 -23.62
C ASP A 36 47.50 -15.63 -23.40
N ALA A 37 46.81 -15.98 -24.49
CA ALA A 37 45.49 -16.62 -24.41
C ALA A 37 45.61 -18.02 -23.81
N VAL A 38 44.68 -18.43 -22.95
CA VAL A 38 44.68 -19.75 -22.31
C VAL A 38 43.58 -20.61 -22.91
N THR A 39 43.89 -21.86 -23.27
CA THR A 39 42.88 -22.86 -23.68
C THR A 39 42.88 -24.05 -22.73
N LEU A 40 41.74 -24.36 -22.14
CA LEU A 40 41.53 -25.48 -21.22
C LEU A 40 41.03 -26.71 -22.00
N GLY A 41 41.93 -27.66 -22.28
CA GLY A 41 41.56 -28.92 -22.92
C GLY A 41 40.94 -29.93 -21.96
N VAL A 42 41.12 -29.73 -20.65
CA VAL A 42 40.58 -30.56 -19.56
C VAL A 42 40.20 -29.68 -18.37
N ALA A 43 39.49 -30.25 -17.40
CA ALA A 43 39.29 -29.60 -16.10
C ALA A 43 40.63 -29.22 -15.47
N THR A 44 40.80 -27.94 -15.14
CA THR A 44 42.06 -27.31 -14.78
C THR A 44 41.95 -26.65 -13.40
N THR A 45 42.90 -26.97 -12.52
CA THR A 45 43.08 -26.28 -11.23
C THR A 45 44.40 -25.50 -11.22
N LEU A 46 44.32 -24.19 -10.99
CA LEU A 46 45.45 -23.30 -10.79
C LEU A 46 45.59 -23.04 -9.29
N THR A 47 46.78 -23.24 -8.70
CA THR A 47 46.95 -23.09 -7.25
C THR A 47 48.23 -22.33 -6.89
N SER A 48 48.10 -21.26 -6.11
CA SER A 48 49.22 -20.62 -5.42
C SER A 48 49.11 -20.86 -3.92
N THR A 49 50.05 -21.63 -3.38
CA THR A 49 50.02 -22.09 -1.98
C THR A 49 50.56 -21.06 -0.98
N GLY A 50 51.34 -20.08 -1.45
CA GLY A 50 51.88 -18.98 -0.63
C GLY A 50 51.14 -17.66 -0.83
N GLY A 51 49.98 -17.67 -1.49
CA GLY A 51 49.17 -16.46 -1.69
C GLY A 51 49.66 -15.52 -2.80
N GLY A 52 50.43 -16.03 -3.77
CA GLY A 52 50.77 -15.27 -4.96
C GLY A 52 49.56 -15.02 -5.85
N ALA A 53 49.53 -13.86 -6.51
CA ALA A 53 48.47 -13.53 -7.47
C ALA A 53 48.44 -14.54 -8.64
N ILE A 54 47.24 -14.83 -9.14
CA ILE A 54 47.01 -15.60 -10.36
C ILE A 54 46.33 -14.68 -11.37
N THR A 55 47.07 -14.29 -12.41
CA THR A 55 46.62 -13.37 -13.45
C THR A 55 46.49 -14.09 -14.78
N LEU A 56 45.31 -14.01 -15.38
CA LEU A 56 45.00 -14.48 -16.73
C LEU A 56 44.87 -13.23 -17.60
N GLY A 57 45.97 -12.90 -18.27
CA GLY A 57 46.24 -11.62 -18.93
C GLY A 57 45.54 -11.45 -20.28
N SER A 58 45.03 -12.53 -20.86
CA SER A 58 44.26 -12.53 -22.11
C SER A 58 43.02 -13.43 -21.96
N ALA A 59 42.38 -13.78 -23.08
CA ALA A 59 41.19 -14.61 -23.10
C ALA A 59 41.46 -16.03 -22.53
N VAL A 60 40.45 -16.61 -21.88
CA VAL A 60 40.50 -17.96 -21.34
C VAL A 60 39.34 -18.75 -21.92
N ASP A 61 39.63 -19.74 -22.77
CA ASP A 61 38.61 -20.50 -23.49
C ASP A 61 38.79 -22.02 -23.29
N GLY A 62 37.84 -22.81 -23.75
CA GLY A 62 37.91 -24.27 -23.79
C GLY A 62 36.93 -24.93 -22.83
N GLY A 63 36.39 -26.09 -23.22
CA GLY A 63 35.29 -26.76 -22.52
C GLY A 63 35.64 -27.35 -21.14
N GLY A 64 36.87 -27.16 -20.64
CA GLY A 64 37.26 -27.56 -19.30
C GLY A 64 36.62 -26.71 -18.21
N ALA A 65 36.47 -27.29 -17.01
CA ALA A 65 36.18 -26.53 -15.79
C ALA A 65 37.45 -25.81 -15.33
N LEU A 66 37.32 -24.61 -14.76
CA LEU A 66 38.43 -23.86 -14.16
C LEU A 66 38.22 -23.69 -12.65
N THR A 67 39.21 -24.09 -11.87
CA THR A 67 39.31 -23.76 -10.44
C THR A 67 40.56 -22.95 -10.19
N VAL A 68 40.42 -21.79 -9.55
CA VAL A 68 41.54 -20.90 -9.18
C VAL A 68 41.61 -20.82 -7.66
N ASN A 69 42.74 -21.28 -7.10
CA ASN A 69 42.96 -21.38 -5.66
C ASN A 69 44.16 -20.53 -5.25
N THR A 70 43.93 -19.36 -4.71
CA THR A 70 44.96 -18.50 -4.11
C THR A 70 44.38 -17.65 -2.98
N THR A 71 45.19 -17.30 -1.98
CA THR A 71 44.82 -16.25 -1.02
C THR A 71 45.24 -14.85 -1.49
N GLY A 72 45.92 -14.76 -2.63
CA GLY A 72 46.20 -13.51 -3.33
C GLY A 72 45.07 -13.12 -4.29
N ALA A 73 45.36 -12.18 -5.19
CA ALA A 73 44.40 -11.76 -6.21
C ALA A 73 44.30 -12.77 -7.36
N THR A 74 43.09 -13.15 -7.73
CA THR A 74 42.74 -13.73 -9.03
C THR A 74 42.33 -12.59 -9.96
N THR A 75 42.90 -12.50 -11.16
CA THR A 75 42.57 -11.42 -12.10
C THR A 75 42.34 -11.95 -13.50
N PHE A 76 41.14 -11.73 -14.03
CA PHE A 76 40.79 -12.00 -15.43
C PHE A 76 40.84 -10.69 -16.21
N ILE A 77 41.90 -10.48 -16.99
CA ILE A 77 42.08 -9.29 -17.82
C ILE A 77 41.29 -9.42 -19.13
N GLY A 78 41.28 -10.60 -19.74
CA GLY A 78 40.47 -10.92 -20.92
C GLY A 78 39.14 -11.59 -20.57
N ALA A 79 38.26 -11.71 -21.57
CA ALA A 79 37.00 -12.42 -21.43
C ALA A 79 37.22 -13.93 -21.20
N VAL A 80 36.34 -14.55 -20.42
CA VAL A 80 36.40 -15.98 -20.10
C VAL A 80 35.26 -16.71 -20.82
N GLY A 81 35.59 -17.75 -21.58
CA GLY A 81 34.65 -18.60 -22.31
C GLY A 81 33.96 -17.92 -23.50
N ALA A 82 34.53 -16.84 -24.01
CA ALA A 82 33.94 -16.04 -25.08
C ALA A 82 33.82 -16.81 -26.40
N THR A 83 34.82 -17.62 -26.74
CA THR A 83 34.84 -18.42 -27.97
C THR A 83 34.32 -19.83 -27.71
N THR A 84 34.73 -20.44 -26.60
CA THR A 84 34.26 -21.75 -26.15
C THR A 84 34.01 -21.69 -24.67
N ALA A 85 32.73 -21.70 -24.29
CA ALA A 85 32.29 -21.65 -22.91
C ALA A 85 32.97 -22.72 -22.06
N LEU A 86 33.42 -22.32 -20.87
CA LEU A 86 33.99 -23.25 -19.89
C LEU A 86 32.90 -24.18 -19.34
N ALA A 87 33.26 -25.35 -18.83
CA ALA A 87 32.29 -26.21 -18.14
C ALA A 87 31.79 -25.55 -16.83
N SER A 88 32.70 -24.93 -16.08
CA SER A 88 32.40 -24.17 -14.87
C SER A 88 33.57 -23.26 -14.51
N LEU A 89 33.34 -22.30 -13.62
CA LEU A 89 34.38 -21.47 -13.02
C LEU A 89 34.22 -21.47 -11.49
N THR A 90 35.32 -21.62 -10.77
CA THR A 90 35.34 -21.53 -9.30
C THR A 90 36.58 -20.80 -8.81
N THR A 91 36.41 -19.82 -7.91
CA THR A 91 37.48 -19.22 -7.11
C THR A 91 37.34 -19.66 -5.65
N ASN A 92 38.42 -19.68 -4.87
CA ASN A 92 38.39 -20.07 -3.45
C ASN A 92 37.98 -18.89 -2.54
N ALA A 93 37.75 -19.14 -1.25
CA ALA A 93 37.26 -18.12 -0.31
C ALA A 93 38.32 -17.19 0.30
N GLY A 94 39.61 -17.45 0.06
CA GLY A 94 40.71 -16.83 0.82
C GLY A 94 41.39 -15.63 0.17
N GLY A 95 40.94 -15.19 -1.01
CA GLY A 95 41.59 -14.16 -1.82
C GLY A 95 40.64 -13.05 -2.28
N SER A 96 40.84 -12.56 -3.49
CA SER A 96 39.92 -11.64 -4.18
C SER A 96 39.92 -11.92 -5.68
N THR A 97 38.79 -11.71 -6.35
CA THR A 97 38.67 -11.87 -7.79
C THR A 97 38.37 -10.54 -8.48
N ALA A 98 39.19 -10.16 -9.46
CA ALA A 98 38.94 -9.02 -10.33
C ALA A 98 38.50 -9.50 -11.72
N ILE A 99 37.32 -9.06 -12.18
CA ILE A 99 36.80 -9.33 -13.52
C ILE A 99 36.95 -8.05 -14.34
N ASN A 100 38.02 -7.97 -15.12
CA ASN A 100 38.36 -6.81 -15.95
C ASN A 100 38.04 -7.06 -17.44
N GLY A 101 37.85 -8.31 -17.84
CA GLY A 101 37.57 -8.71 -19.22
C GLY A 101 36.11 -8.55 -19.67
N GLY A 102 35.21 -8.14 -18.79
CA GLY A 102 33.82 -7.79 -19.11
C GLY A 102 32.87 -8.94 -19.44
N ALA A 103 33.34 -10.19 -19.55
CA ALA A 103 32.46 -11.34 -19.74
C ALA A 103 33.03 -12.64 -19.14
N VAL A 104 32.14 -13.46 -18.57
CA VAL A 104 32.41 -14.85 -18.19
C VAL A 104 31.25 -15.73 -18.67
N THR A 105 31.54 -16.65 -19.58
CA THR A 105 30.56 -17.59 -20.15
C THR A 105 30.94 -19.03 -19.79
N THR A 106 30.02 -19.72 -19.14
CA THR A 106 30.12 -21.13 -18.78
C THR A 106 28.88 -21.88 -19.29
N THR A 107 28.98 -23.21 -19.38
CA THR A 107 27.80 -24.08 -19.57
C THR A 107 27.20 -24.48 -18.22
N GLY A 108 28.03 -24.73 -17.20
CA GLY A 108 27.64 -25.01 -15.83
C GLY A 108 27.90 -23.83 -14.89
N ALA A 109 28.09 -24.14 -13.59
CA ALA A 109 28.08 -23.14 -12.53
C ALA A 109 29.29 -22.17 -12.56
N GLN A 110 29.06 -20.96 -12.05
CA GLN A 110 30.07 -19.99 -11.69
C GLN A 110 30.01 -19.78 -10.18
N SER A 111 31.13 -19.96 -9.47
CA SER A 111 31.19 -19.82 -8.01
C SER A 111 32.37 -18.95 -7.62
N TYR A 112 32.08 -17.72 -7.22
CA TYR A 112 33.05 -16.76 -6.72
C TYR A 112 33.01 -16.79 -5.19
N ASN A 113 33.91 -17.55 -4.58
CA ASN A 113 33.86 -17.76 -3.13
C ASN A 113 34.59 -16.65 -2.35
N ASP A 114 35.37 -15.82 -3.02
CA ASP A 114 36.05 -14.64 -2.49
C ASP A 114 35.34 -13.32 -2.85
N ALA A 115 35.91 -12.20 -2.42
CA ALA A 115 35.38 -10.87 -2.75
C ALA A 115 35.62 -10.55 -4.22
N VAL A 116 34.59 -10.09 -4.92
CA VAL A 116 34.66 -9.78 -6.35
C VAL A 116 34.68 -8.27 -6.58
N THR A 117 35.56 -7.81 -7.47
CA THR A 117 35.56 -6.44 -8.01
C THR A 117 35.40 -6.48 -9.53
N LEU A 118 34.43 -5.71 -10.04
CA LEU A 118 34.24 -5.50 -11.47
C LEU A 118 35.10 -4.32 -11.94
N GLY A 119 36.09 -4.59 -12.80
CA GLY A 119 36.89 -3.55 -13.45
C GLY A 119 36.36 -3.11 -14.80
N ALA A 120 35.38 -3.84 -15.35
CA ALA A 120 34.67 -3.50 -16.57
C ALA A 120 33.16 -3.83 -16.46
N THR A 121 32.35 -3.25 -17.34
CA THR A 121 30.94 -3.67 -17.49
C THR A 121 30.92 -5.15 -17.80
N THR A 122 30.22 -5.91 -16.97
CA THR A 122 30.38 -7.36 -16.91
C THR A 122 29.06 -8.08 -17.25
N ILE A 123 29.17 -9.08 -18.12
CA ILE A 123 28.10 -10.04 -18.40
C ILE A 123 28.54 -11.43 -17.94
N LEU A 124 27.79 -12.02 -17.01
CA LEU A 124 28.00 -13.39 -16.57
C LEU A 124 26.92 -14.28 -17.18
N THR A 125 27.31 -15.34 -17.86
CA THR A 125 26.38 -16.26 -18.53
C THR A 125 26.66 -17.71 -18.16
N SER A 126 25.63 -18.41 -17.66
CA SER A 126 25.59 -19.87 -17.64
C SER A 126 24.55 -20.33 -18.65
N SER A 127 24.98 -20.94 -19.75
CA SER A 127 24.09 -21.27 -20.88
C SER A 127 23.17 -22.47 -20.64
N ALA A 128 23.41 -23.25 -19.58
CA ALA A 128 22.47 -24.28 -19.10
C ALA A 128 21.89 -23.87 -17.73
N THR A 129 21.69 -24.84 -16.82
CA THR A 129 21.07 -24.64 -15.50
C THR A 129 22.09 -24.35 -14.38
N GLY A 130 23.31 -23.95 -14.72
CA GLY A 130 24.36 -23.66 -13.75
C GLY A 130 24.09 -22.40 -12.93
N ASN A 131 24.20 -22.50 -11.61
CA ASN A 131 24.07 -21.34 -10.73
C ASN A 131 25.23 -20.35 -10.94
N ILE A 132 24.96 -19.06 -10.72
CA ILE A 132 25.98 -18.02 -10.64
C ILE A 132 25.94 -17.46 -9.21
N ALA A 133 26.98 -17.73 -8.42
CA ALA A 133 26.99 -17.43 -7.01
C ALA A 133 28.20 -16.59 -6.60
N PHE A 134 27.93 -15.53 -5.85
CA PHE A 134 28.92 -14.74 -5.13
C PHE A 134 28.77 -15.06 -3.64
N ALA A 135 29.78 -15.65 -3.02
CA ALA A 135 29.68 -16.01 -1.61
C ALA A 135 29.85 -14.80 -0.68
N THR A 136 30.59 -13.78 -1.13
CA THR A 136 30.93 -12.60 -0.32
C THR A 136 30.59 -11.30 -1.07
N THR A 137 31.37 -10.23 -0.87
CA THR A 137 31.08 -8.91 -1.45
C THR A 137 31.30 -8.88 -2.95
N LEU A 138 30.52 -8.04 -3.62
CA LEU A 138 30.63 -7.76 -5.05
C LEU A 138 30.59 -6.25 -5.26
N ASP A 139 31.68 -5.66 -5.71
CA ASP A 139 31.85 -4.21 -5.85
C ASP A 139 32.34 -3.81 -7.24
N GLY A 140 32.27 -2.53 -7.58
CA GLY A 140 32.89 -1.94 -8.78
C GLY A 140 31.92 -1.02 -9.51
N ALA A 141 32.39 0.14 -10.00
CA ALA A 141 31.55 1.19 -10.60
C ALA A 141 31.00 0.85 -12.00
N GLN A 142 30.62 -0.41 -12.22
CA GLN A 142 30.31 -1.00 -13.50
C GLN A 142 28.89 -1.57 -13.49
N ALA A 143 28.30 -1.71 -14.68
CA ALA A 143 27.05 -2.45 -14.81
C ALA A 143 27.32 -3.96 -14.77
N LEU A 144 26.41 -4.71 -14.12
CA LEU A 144 26.42 -6.16 -14.10
C LEU A 144 25.11 -6.70 -14.70
N THR A 145 25.25 -7.61 -15.67
CA THR A 145 24.15 -8.46 -16.15
C THR A 145 24.47 -9.92 -15.82
N VAL A 146 23.54 -10.61 -15.17
CA VAL A 146 23.63 -12.03 -14.85
C VAL A 146 22.58 -12.79 -15.65
N ASN A 147 23.04 -13.75 -16.47
CA ASN A 147 22.22 -14.57 -17.35
C ASN A 147 22.37 -16.05 -16.98
N THR A 148 21.39 -16.62 -16.28
CA THR A 148 21.35 -18.05 -16.02
C THR A 148 19.90 -18.56 -15.99
N SER A 149 19.70 -19.86 -16.16
CA SER A 149 18.42 -20.51 -15.82
C SER A 149 18.44 -21.21 -14.46
N GLY A 150 19.60 -21.23 -13.80
CA GLY A 150 19.78 -21.63 -12.42
C GLY A 150 19.54 -20.47 -11.45
N ILE A 151 20.15 -20.54 -10.27
CA ILE A 151 20.05 -19.52 -9.23
C ILE A 151 21.18 -18.49 -9.40
N THR A 152 20.83 -17.21 -9.44
CA THR A 152 21.74 -16.09 -9.16
C THR A 152 21.77 -15.86 -7.65
N SER A 153 22.90 -16.05 -6.98
CA SER A 153 22.98 -15.92 -5.51
C SER A 153 23.96 -14.81 -5.10
N PHE A 154 23.47 -13.83 -4.35
CA PHE A 154 24.28 -12.79 -3.71
C PHE A 154 24.40 -13.11 -2.21
N GLY A 155 25.50 -13.77 -1.83
CA GLY A 155 25.82 -14.19 -0.46
C GLY A 155 26.29 -13.06 0.45
N GLY A 156 26.98 -12.05 -0.10
CA GLY A 156 27.39 -10.84 0.60
C GLY A 156 26.78 -9.57 -0.01
N ALA A 157 27.14 -8.42 0.56
CA ALA A 157 26.65 -7.13 0.09
C ALA A 157 27.13 -6.82 -1.33
N VAL A 158 26.24 -6.29 -2.16
CA VAL A 158 26.54 -5.84 -3.52
C VAL A 158 26.64 -4.33 -3.54
N GLY A 159 27.75 -3.80 -4.06
CA GLY A 159 28.02 -2.37 -4.18
C GLY A 159 28.21 -1.64 -2.84
N GLY A 160 28.61 -2.37 -1.79
CA GLY A 160 28.75 -1.81 -0.44
C GLY A 160 29.94 -0.85 -0.29
N THR A 161 31.05 -1.13 -0.98
CA THR A 161 32.23 -0.25 -1.01
C THR A 161 32.19 0.66 -2.23
N THR A 162 31.96 0.07 -3.40
CA THR A 162 31.84 0.80 -4.67
C THR A 162 30.55 0.34 -5.35
N ALA A 163 29.53 1.19 -5.28
CA ALA A 163 28.22 0.92 -5.86
C ALA A 163 28.33 0.53 -7.35
N LEU A 164 27.56 -0.49 -7.76
CA LEU A 164 27.46 -0.84 -9.17
C LEU A 164 26.75 0.27 -9.95
N THR A 165 27.04 0.43 -11.24
CA THR A 165 26.26 1.36 -12.06
C THR A 165 24.84 0.84 -12.28
N SER A 166 24.66 -0.46 -12.48
CA SER A 166 23.35 -1.11 -12.54
C SER A 166 23.48 -2.60 -12.28
N LEU A 167 22.38 -3.23 -11.89
CA LEU A 167 22.28 -4.68 -11.74
C LEU A 167 21.07 -5.20 -12.52
N THR A 168 21.29 -6.19 -13.37
CA THR A 168 20.22 -6.86 -14.12
C THR A 168 20.35 -8.37 -14.01
N THR A 169 19.29 -9.06 -13.63
CA THR A 169 19.16 -10.52 -13.82
C THR A 169 18.24 -10.80 -15.00
N ASN A 170 18.42 -11.90 -15.70
CA ASN A 170 17.53 -12.29 -16.80
C ASN A 170 16.19 -12.84 -16.29
N ALA A 171 15.26 -13.14 -17.19
CA ALA A 171 13.96 -13.69 -16.82
C ALA A 171 13.98 -15.21 -16.54
N GLY A 172 15.09 -15.89 -16.85
CA GLY A 172 15.25 -17.32 -16.57
C GLY A 172 15.81 -17.50 -15.17
N GLY A 173 15.41 -18.57 -14.48
CA GLY A 173 15.95 -18.92 -13.17
C GLY A 173 15.30 -18.17 -12.00
N SER A 174 16.12 -17.90 -10.98
CA SER A 174 15.73 -17.13 -9.80
C SER A 174 16.92 -16.39 -9.18
N THR A 175 16.63 -15.34 -8.42
CA THR A 175 17.62 -14.55 -7.68
C THR A 175 17.44 -14.72 -6.19
N ALA A 176 18.52 -15.04 -5.46
CA ALA A 176 18.56 -15.08 -4.01
C ALA A 176 19.42 -13.92 -3.46
N ILE A 177 18.80 -13.05 -2.67
CA ILE A 177 19.48 -11.94 -1.97
C ILE A 177 19.71 -12.37 -0.53
N ASN A 178 20.89 -12.92 -0.26
CA ASN A 178 21.29 -13.45 1.05
C ASN A 178 22.20 -12.49 1.82
N GLY A 179 22.89 -11.58 1.12
CA GLY A 179 23.84 -10.63 1.72
C GLY A 179 23.25 -9.36 2.31
N GLY A 180 21.92 -9.19 2.23
CA GLY A 180 21.16 -8.14 2.91
C GLY A 180 21.29 -6.71 2.36
N ALA A 181 22.16 -6.45 1.38
CA ALA A 181 22.23 -5.13 0.74
C ALA A 181 22.61 -5.21 -0.74
N VAL A 182 21.96 -4.38 -1.56
CA VAL A 182 22.35 -4.11 -2.95
C VAL A 182 22.30 -2.61 -3.19
N THR A 183 23.45 -2.01 -3.49
CA THR A 183 23.58 -0.58 -3.78
C THR A 183 24.05 -0.37 -5.21
N THR A 184 23.29 0.42 -5.95
CA THR A 184 23.61 0.85 -7.31
C THR A 184 23.49 2.37 -7.45
N THR A 185 24.13 2.97 -8.45
CA THR A 185 23.87 4.36 -8.82
C THR A 185 22.71 4.47 -9.81
N GLY A 186 22.54 3.50 -10.70
CA GLY A 186 21.44 3.38 -11.65
C GLY A 186 20.46 2.26 -11.27
N ALA A 187 19.80 1.68 -12.27
CA ALA A 187 18.68 0.77 -12.07
C ALA A 187 19.10 -0.61 -11.49
N GLN A 188 18.18 -1.20 -10.75
CA GLN A 188 18.17 -2.61 -10.35
C GLN A 188 16.98 -3.28 -11.03
N SER A 189 17.22 -4.30 -11.84
CA SER A 189 16.20 -5.01 -12.60
C SER A 189 16.30 -6.51 -12.35
N TYR A 190 15.39 -7.02 -11.54
CA TYR A 190 15.26 -8.44 -11.24
C TYR A 190 14.16 -9.01 -12.13
N ASN A 191 14.54 -9.60 -13.26
CA ASN A 191 13.57 -10.06 -14.25
C ASN A 191 13.04 -11.48 -13.98
N ASP A 192 13.66 -12.19 -13.04
CA ASP A 192 13.29 -13.52 -12.55
C ASP A 192 12.60 -13.44 -11.17
N ALA A 193 12.27 -14.60 -10.59
CA ALA A 193 11.69 -14.68 -9.25
C ALA A 193 12.77 -14.39 -8.20
N VAL A 194 12.44 -13.56 -7.20
CA VAL A 194 13.38 -13.17 -6.16
C VAL A 194 13.00 -13.77 -4.81
N THR A 195 14.00 -14.32 -4.10
CA THR A 195 13.88 -14.76 -2.71
C THR A 195 14.84 -13.97 -1.83
N LEU A 196 14.34 -13.42 -0.73
CA LEU A 196 15.14 -12.80 0.32
C LEU A 196 15.58 -13.86 1.34
N GLY A 197 16.88 -14.11 1.43
CA GLY A 197 17.47 -14.98 2.46
C GLY A 197 17.94 -14.23 3.71
N ALA A 198 18.02 -12.90 3.63
CA ALA A 198 18.26 -12.01 4.76
C ALA A 198 17.40 -10.74 4.63
N ASN A 199 17.32 -9.96 5.71
CA ASN A 199 16.71 -8.63 5.62
C ASN A 199 17.49 -7.80 4.59
N ALA A 200 16.79 -7.22 3.63
CA ALA A 200 17.39 -6.60 2.46
C ALA A 200 17.13 -5.10 2.41
N ILE A 201 18.19 -4.34 2.14
CA ILE A 201 18.11 -2.92 1.77
C ILE A 201 18.61 -2.78 0.33
N LEU A 202 17.71 -2.41 -0.58
CA LEU A 202 18.02 -2.15 -1.98
C LEU A 202 18.06 -0.64 -2.21
N THR A 203 19.17 -0.11 -2.70
CA THR A 203 19.36 1.34 -2.88
C THR A 203 19.80 1.67 -4.29
N SER A 204 19.10 2.60 -4.94
CA SER A 204 19.57 3.29 -6.15
C SER A 204 19.81 4.77 -5.82
N THR A 205 21.07 5.21 -5.87
CA THR A 205 21.44 6.57 -5.43
C THR A 205 21.25 7.65 -6.50
N GLY A 206 21.14 7.28 -7.77
CA GLY A 206 21.00 8.17 -8.93
C GLY A 206 19.63 8.10 -9.61
N SER A 207 18.58 7.83 -8.83
CA SER A 207 17.18 7.78 -9.31
C SER A 207 16.88 6.65 -10.30
N GLY A 208 17.69 5.58 -10.32
CA GLY A 208 17.38 4.38 -11.10
C GLY A 208 16.25 3.58 -10.47
N ASN A 209 15.40 2.98 -11.30
CA ASN A 209 14.30 2.16 -10.80
C ASN A 209 14.81 0.92 -10.05
N ILE A 210 14.03 0.45 -9.08
CA ILE A 210 14.18 -0.88 -8.47
C ILE A 210 12.97 -1.68 -8.91
N ALA A 211 13.16 -2.61 -9.84
CA ALA A 211 12.07 -3.34 -10.48
C ALA A 211 12.18 -4.85 -10.24
N PHE A 212 11.09 -5.43 -9.74
CA PHE A 212 10.87 -6.88 -9.68
C PHE A 212 9.86 -7.22 -10.76
N ALA A 213 10.25 -7.96 -11.80
CA ALA A 213 9.32 -8.29 -12.88
C ALA A 213 8.32 -9.38 -12.48
N THR A 214 8.71 -10.27 -11.56
CA THR A 214 7.91 -11.44 -11.16
C THR A 214 7.72 -11.49 -9.63
N THR A 215 7.67 -12.68 -9.02
CA THR A 215 7.41 -12.86 -7.59
C THR A 215 8.59 -12.42 -6.74
N LEU A 216 8.28 -11.94 -5.54
CA LEU A 216 9.26 -11.56 -4.53
C LEU A 216 8.84 -12.16 -3.18
N ASP A 217 9.59 -13.11 -2.66
CA ASP A 217 9.25 -13.89 -1.46
C ASP A 217 10.40 -13.92 -0.43
N GLY A 218 10.09 -14.35 0.79
CA GLY A 218 11.06 -14.63 1.84
C GLY A 218 10.66 -14.02 3.18
N ALA A 219 10.87 -14.71 4.29
CA ALA A 219 10.40 -14.29 5.63
C ALA A 219 11.20 -13.13 6.25
N GLN A 220 11.64 -12.19 5.41
CA GLN A 220 12.60 -11.14 5.73
C GLN A 220 11.99 -9.76 5.45
N ALA A 221 12.56 -8.73 6.08
CA ALA A 221 12.18 -7.35 5.81
C ALA A 221 12.82 -6.86 4.51
N LEU A 222 12.07 -6.07 3.74
CA LEU A 222 12.59 -5.35 2.57
C LEU A 222 12.46 -3.84 2.75
N THR A 223 13.53 -3.12 2.50
CA THR A 223 13.53 -1.67 2.28
C THR A 223 14.04 -1.37 0.87
N ALA A 224 13.22 -0.72 0.05
CA ALA A 224 13.59 -0.24 -1.28
C ALA A 224 13.74 1.29 -1.25
N ASN A 225 14.95 1.77 -1.56
CA ASN A 225 15.33 3.17 -1.50
C ASN A 225 15.73 3.67 -2.90
N THR A 226 14.84 4.40 -3.57
CA THR A 226 15.17 5.06 -4.84
C THR A 226 14.38 6.36 -5.00
N ALA A 227 14.94 7.31 -5.73
CA ALA A 227 14.19 8.47 -6.22
C ALA A 227 13.51 8.21 -7.57
N GLY A 228 13.78 7.04 -8.19
CA GLY A 228 13.02 6.51 -9.31
C GLY A 228 11.79 5.73 -8.83
N THR A 229 11.34 4.78 -9.65
CA THR A 229 10.19 3.94 -9.31
C THR A 229 10.63 2.61 -8.69
N THR A 230 10.03 2.25 -7.57
CA THR A 230 9.98 0.87 -7.05
C THR A 230 8.80 0.15 -7.70
N SER A 231 9.04 -0.88 -8.50
CA SER A 231 7.96 -1.59 -9.23
C SER A 231 7.88 -3.06 -8.82
N PHE A 232 6.69 -3.47 -8.39
CA PHE A 232 6.34 -4.87 -8.14
C PHE A 232 5.47 -5.41 -9.28
N GLY A 233 6.10 -6.07 -10.24
CA GLY A 233 5.48 -6.66 -11.43
C GLY A 233 4.68 -7.94 -11.14
N GLY A 234 5.17 -8.76 -10.21
CA GLY A 234 4.46 -9.93 -9.70
C GLY A 234 4.04 -9.77 -8.24
N ALA A 235 3.34 -10.78 -7.72
CA ALA A 235 2.88 -10.80 -6.33
C ALA A 235 4.06 -10.83 -5.35
N VAL A 236 3.95 -10.07 -4.27
CA VAL A 236 4.94 -10.01 -3.19
C VAL A 236 4.46 -10.83 -2.01
N GLY A 237 5.29 -11.76 -1.52
CA GLY A 237 5.01 -12.59 -0.36
C GLY A 237 3.92 -13.64 -0.58
N ALA A 238 3.61 -13.99 -1.83
CA ALA A 238 2.58 -14.97 -2.17
C ALA A 238 2.98 -16.40 -1.76
N GLY A 239 4.26 -16.76 -1.92
CA GLY A 239 4.81 -18.04 -1.47
C GLY A 239 5.24 -17.98 0.00
N THR A 240 6.02 -16.96 0.37
CA THR A 240 6.42 -16.71 1.77
C THR A 240 6.33 -15.23 2.05
N ALA A 241 5.35 -14.84 2.87
CA ALA A 241 5.10 -13.46 3.24
C ALA A 241 6.37 -12.78 3.79
N LEU A 242 6.61 -11.53 3.38
CA LEU A 242 7.73 -10.75 3.90
C LEU A 242 7.52 -10.41 5.37
N ALA A 243 8.59 -10.20 6.12
CA ALA A 243 8.46 -9.71 7.50
C ALA A 243 7.90 -8.28 7.53
N SER A 244 8.34 -7.43 6.60
CA SER A 244 7.82 -6.08 6.37
C SER A 244 8.24 -5.58 5.00
N LEU A 245 7.54 -4.56 4.50
CA LEU A 245 7.89 -3.85 3.28
C LEU A 245 7.95 -2.35 3.53
N THR A 246 9.01 -1.69 3.05
CA THR A 246 9.14 -0.24 3.12
C THR A 246 9.69 0.33 1.82
N THR A 247 9.06 1.38 1.30
CA THR A 247 9.61 2.25 0.25
C THR A 247 9.96 3.61 0.84
N ASN A 248 10.94 4.32 0.27
CA ASN A 248 11.36 5.65 0.76
C ASN A 248 10.41 6.76 0.27
N ALA A 249 10.64 8.00 0.70
CA ALA A 249 9.77 9.14 0.36
C ALA A 249 10.14 9.87 -0.96
N GLY A 250 11.23 9.49 -1.62
CA GLY A 250 11.85 10.29 -2.69
C GLY A 250 11.46 9.91 -4.11
N GLY A 251 10.63 8.87 -4.31
CA GLY A 251 10.34 8.27 -5.62
C GLY A 251 8.85 8.00 -5.83
N SER A 252 8.54 6.85 -6.44
CA SER A 252 7.19 6.32 -6.53
C SER A 252 7.17 4.80 -6.40
N THR A 253 6.03 4.25 -6.00
CA THR A 253 5.79 2.81 -5.95
C THR A 253 4.71 2.40 -6.94
N ALA A 254 4.98 1.40 -7.78
CA ALA A 254 3.99 0.80 -8.66
C ALA A 254 3.68 -0.64 -8.21
N ILE A 255 2.42 -0.91 -7.88
CA ILE A 255 1.95 -2.26 -7.52
C ILE A 255 1.19 -2.83 -8.72
N ASN A 256 1.90 -3.58 -9.56
CA ASN A 256 1.37 -4.17 -10.79
C ASN A 256 1.02 -5.65 -10.62
N GLY A 257 1.58 -6.31 -9.61
CA GLY A 257 1.36 -7.74 -9.33
C GLY A 257 0.10 -8.08 -8.54
N GLY A 258 -0.66 -7.08 -8.10
CA GLY A 258 -1.99 -7.24 -7.48
C GLY A 258 -2.03 -7.80 -6.05
N ALA A 259 -0.90 -8.22 -5.47
CA ALA A 259 -0.86 -8.64 -4.08
C ALA A 259 0.47 -8.28 -3.38
N VAL A 260 0.37 -7.84 -2.13
CA VAL A 260 1.51 -7.69 -1.21
C VAL A 260 1.14 -8.28 0.14
N ASN A 261 1.81 -9.37 0.50
CA ASN A 261 1.62 -10.09 1.75
C ASN A 261 2.83 -9.92 2.66
N THR A 262 2.58 -9.42 3.86
CA THR A 262 3.56 -9.28 4.93
C THR A 262 3.01 -9.86 6.23
N THR A 263 3.89 -10.24 7.15
CA THR A 263 3.49 -10.55 8.53
C THR A 263 3.46 -9.29 9.38
N GLY A 264 4.43 -8.39 9.21
CA GLY A 264 4.50 -7.08 9.83
C GLY A 264 4.04 -5.95 8.89
N ALA A 265 4.55 -4.75 9.13
CA ALA A 265 4.05 -3.53 8.50
C ALA A 265 4.38 -3.42 7.00
N GLN A 266 3.52 -2.70 6.29
CA GLN A 266 3.74 -2.17 4.94
C GLN A 266 3.77 -0.65 5.03
N SER A 267 4.86 -0.03 4.59
CA SER A 267 5.03 1.43 4.66
C SER A 267 5.45 1.97 3.30
N TYR A 268 4.51 2.58 2.61
CA TYR A 268 4.72 3.23 1.33
C TYR A 268 4.91 4.72 1.57
N ASN A 269 6.17 5.17 1.66
CA ASN A 269 6.48 6.55 2.03
C ASN A 269 6.46 7.52 0.84
N ASP A 270 6.38 7.00 -0.38
CA ASP A 270 6.27 7.73 -1.63
C ASP A 270 4.86 7.62 -2.24
N ALA A 271 4.67 8.21 -3.43
CA ALA A 271 3.42 8.15 -4.16
C ALA A 271 3.20 6.74 -4.72
N VAL A 272 2.01 6.17 -4.53
CA VAL A 272 1.68 4.81 -4.96
C VAL A 272 0.71 4.84 -6.14
N THR A 273 1.00 4.03 -7.16
CA THR A 273 0.08 3.74 -8.27
C THR A 273 -0.25 2.25 -8.31
N LEU A 274 -1.53 1.92 -8.34
CA LEU A 274 -2.02 0.56 -8.56
C LEU A 274 -2.16 0.28 -10.05
N GLY A 275 -1.35 -0.64 -10.58
CA GLY A 275 -1.45 -1.12 -11.96
C GLY A 275 -2.34 -2.36 -12.11
N ALA A 276 -2.69 -3.02 -11.01
CA ALA A 276 -3.63 -4.13 -10.96
C ALA A 276 -4.56 -4.02 -9.75
N THR A 277 -5.68 -4.76 -9.79
CA THR A 277 -6.52 -4.93 -8.60
C THR A 277 -5.67 -5.49 -7.47
N THR A 278 -5.62 -4.77 -6.35
CA THR A 278 -4.59 -4.98 -5.33
C THR A 278 -5.19 -5.41 -4.01
N ILE A 279 -4.64 -6.48 -3.44
CA ILE A 279 -4.89 -6.92 -2.07
C ILE A 279 -3.60 -6.74 -1.26
N LEU A 280 -3.66 -5.91 -0.23
CA LEU A 280 -2.58 -5.74 0.73
C LEU A 280 -2.93 -6.50 2.01
N THR A 281 -2.06 -7.38 2.48
CA THR A 281 -2.27 -8.15 3.70
C THR A 281 -1.10 -7.98 4.66
N SER A 282 -1.37 -7.49 5.87
CA SER A 282 -0.49 -7.64 7.03
C SER A 282 -1.15 -8.62 8.00
N SER A 283 -0.62 -9.83 8.12
CA SER A 283 -1.31 -10.92 8.82
C SER A 283 -1.19 -10.88 10.35
N ALA A 284 -0.23 -10.13 10.89
CA ALA A 284 -0.20 -9.81 12.32
C ALA A 284 -0.78 -8.40 12.56
N THR A 285 -0.28 -7.66 13.55
CA THR A 285 -0.74 -6.30 13.90
C THR A 285 0.03 -5.20 13.17
N GLY A 286 0.60 -5.49 11.99
CA GLY A 286 1.41 -4.54 11.25
C GLY A 286 0.55 -3.55 10.48
N ASN A 287 0.87 -2.25 10.55
CA ASN A 287 0.11 -1.24 9.83
C ASN A 287 0.29 -1.37 8.30
N ILE A 288 -0.71 -0.92 7.55
CA ILE A 288 -0.60 -0.65 6.12
C ILE A 288 -0.70 0.87 5.95
N ALA A 289 0.40 1.53 5.64
CA ALA A 289 0.48 2.99 5.61
C ALA A 289 0.90 3.52 4.24
N PHE A 290 0.10 4.43 3.70
CA PHE A 290 0.44 5.27 2.56
C PHE A 290 0.73 6.67 3.07
N ALA A 291 1.98 7.13 2.98
CA ALA A 291 2.32 8.44 3.51
C ALA A 291 1.84 9.58 2.60
N THR A 292 1.75 9.34 1.29
CA THR A 292 1.41 10.35 0.29
C THR A 292 0.22 9.91 -0.58
N THR A 293 0.19 10.27 -1.87
CA THR A 293 -0.92 9.96 -2.78
C THR A 293 -0.98 8.48 -3.12
N LEU A 294 -2.20 7.99 -3.33
CA LEU A 294 -2.49 6.64 -3.80
C LEU A 294 -3.49 6.72 -4.96
N ASP A 295 -3.10 6.29 -6.14
CA ASP A 295 -3.90 6.41 -7.37
C ASP A 295 -3.95 5.09 -8.16
N GLY A 296 -4.83 5.01 -9.16
CA GLY A 296 -4.90 3.92 -10.14
C GLY A 296 -6.31 3.38 -10.28
N ALA A 297 -6.77 3.11 -11.50
CA ALA A 297 -8.17 2.73 -11.81
C ALA A 297 -8.53 1.29 -11.38
N GLN A 298 -8.02 0.84 -10.24
CA GLN A 298 -8.05 -0.52 -9.74
C GLN A 298 -8.74 -0.57 -8.38
N ALA A 299 -9.27 -1.72 -8.00
CA ALA A 299 -9.80 -1.95 -6.67
C ALA A 299 -8.66 -2.17 -5.67
N LEU A 300 -8.81 -1.64 -4.45
CA LEU A 300 -7.91 -1.89 -3.33
C LEU A 300 -8.67 -2.55 -2.17
N THR A 301 -8.13 -3.67 -1.69
CA THR A 301 -8.49 -4.25 -0.40
C THR A 301 -7.28 -4.21 0.53
N ALA A 302 -7.40 -3.53 1.68
CA ALA A 302 -6.40 -3.50 2.73
C ALA A 302 -6.85 -4.37 3.93
N ASN A 303 -6.07 -5.41 4.22
CA ASN A 303 -6.35 -6.39 5.27
C ASN A 303 -5.25 -6.31 6.34
N THR A 304 -5.55 -5.74 7.50
CA THR A 304 -4.65 -5.74 8.65
C THR A 304 -5.41 -5.75 9.98
N ALA A 305 -4.82 -6.30 11.03
CA ALA A 305 -5.29 -6.08 12.41
C ALA A 305 -4.71 -4.79 13.05
N GLY A 306 -3.74 -4.17 12.39
CA GLY A 306 -3.23 -2.84 12.73
C GLY A 306 -4.06 -1.73 12.09
N THR A 307 -3.44 -0.58 11.85
CA THR A 307 -4.09 0.56 11.19
C THR A 307 -3.81 0.57 9.70
N THR A 308 -4.85 0.75 8.89
CA THR A 308 -4.75 1.21 7.50
C THR A 308 -4.74 2.74 7.50
N SER A 309 -3.64 3.38 7.10
CA SER A 309 -3.50 4.85 7.13
C SER A 309 -3.35 5.44 5.73
N PHE A 310 -4.22 6.38 5.38
CA PHE A 310 -4.13 7.20 4.18
C PHE A 310 -3.62 8.59 4.54
N GLY A 311 -2.31 8.79 4.41
CA GLY A 311 -1.59 10.03 4.74
C GLY A 311 -1.80 11.15 3.72
N GLY A 312 -1.90 10.81 2.43
CA GLY A 312 -2.26 11.72 1.35
C GLY A 312 -3.62 11.40 0.73
N ALA A 313 -4.03 12.22 -0.24
CA ALA A 313 -5.28 12.03 -0.96
C ALA A 313 -5.26 10.73 -1.78
N VAL A 314 -6.38 10.01 -1.77
CA VAL A 314 -6.56 8.76 -2.51
C VAL A 314 -7.43 9.03 -3.75
N GLY A 315 -6.98 8.61 -4.92
CA GLY A 315 -7.70 8.75 -6.18
C GLY A 315 -7.82 10.19 -6.69
N ALA A 316 -6.94 11.08 -6.24
CA ALA A 316 -6.94 12.49 -6.67
C ALA A 316 -6.48 12.65 -8.12
N GLY A 317 -5.53 11.83 -8.58
CA GLY A 317 -5.10 11.77 -9.97
C GLY A 317 -5.96 10.81 -10.78
N THR A 318 -6.00 9.54 -10.37
CA THR A 318 -6.85 8.51 -10.99
C THR A 318 -7.64 7.80 -9.89
N ALA A 319 -8.94 8.06 -9.83
CA ALA A 319 -9.85 7.46 -8.86
C ALA A 319 -9.75 5.93 -8.85
N LEU A 320 -9.76 5.34 -7.65
CA LEU A 320 -9.76 3.88 -7.51
C LEU A 320 -11.08 3.29 -8.01
N ALA A 321 -11.07 2.04 -8.45
CA ALA A 321 -12.31 1.35 -8.81
C ALA A 321 -13.18 1.10 -7.57
N SER A 322 -12.56 0.74 -6.45
CA SER A 322 -13.20 0.63 -5.14
C SER A 322 -12.13 0.61 -4.05
N LEU A 323 -12.57 0.86 -2.81
CA LEU A 323 -11.73 0.75 -1.62
C LEU A 323 -12.42 -0.12 -0.57
N THR A 324 -11.69 -1.03 0.05
CA THR A 324 -12.20 -1.85 1.16
C THR A 324 -11.13 -2.02 2.23
N THR A 325 -11.49 -1.81 3.49
CA THR A 325 -10.69 -2.22 4.67
C THR A 325 -11.37 -3.40 5.36
N ASN A 326 -10.60 -4.26 6.03
CA ASN A 326 -11.15 -5.42 6.76
C ASN A 326 -11.76 -5.00 8.11
N ALA A 327 -12.40 -5.94 8.82
CA ALA A 327 -13.05 -5.66 10.11
C ALA A 327 -12.11 -5.73 11.33
N GLY A 328 -10.88 -6.23 11.16
CA GLY A 328 -9.99 -6.62 12.28
C GLY A 328 -9.07 -5.51 12.81
N GLY A 329 -9.07 -4.32 12.20
CA GLY A 329 -8.12 -3.25 12.47
C GLY A 329 -8.78 -1.89 12.73
N SER A 330 -8.16 -0.83 12.19
CA SER A 330 -8.70 0.53 12.15
C SER A 330 -8.29 1.23 10.87
N THR A 331 -9.05 2.23 10.45
CA THR A 331 -8.72 3.08 9.30
C THR A 331 -8.51 4.53 9.74
N ALA A 332 -7.38 5.12 9.35
CA ALA A 332 -7.11 6.54 9.55
C ALA A 332 -7.10 7.29 8.20
N ILE A 333 -7.97 8.29 8.07
CA ILE A 333 -8.04 9.14 6.87
C ILE A 333 -7.41 10.48 7.22
N ASN A 334 -6.12 10.61 6.91
CA ASN A 334 -5.30 11.78 7.25
C ASN A 334 -5.12 12.72 6.04
N GLY A 335 -5.28 12.20 4.82
CA GLY A 335 -5.10 12.94 3.56
C GLY A 335 -6.30 13.77 3.11
N GLY A 336 -7.44 13.68 3.80
CA GLY A 336 -8.62 14.52 3.60
C GLY A 336 -9.47 14.25 2.36
N ALA A 337 -9.06 13.36 1.45
CA ALA A 337 -9.92 12.98 0.32
C ALA A 337 -9.72 11.51 -0.08
N ILE A 338 -10.83 10.82 -0.37
CA ILE A 338 -10.84 9.50 -1.01
C ILE A 338 -11.86 9.50 -2.15
N ASN A 339 -11.34 9.34 -3.37
CA ASN A 339 -12.12 9.30 -4.60
C ASN A 339 -12.10 7.89 -5.20
N THR A 340 -13.29 7.35 -5.42
CA THR A 340 -13.51 6.08 -6.10
C THR A 340 -14.53 6.25 -7.22
N THR A 341 -14.55 5.33 -8.18
CA THR A 341 -15.66 5.22 -9.14
C THR A 341 -16.75 4.30 -8.61
N GLY A 342 -16.38 3.21 -7.93
CA GLY A 342 -17.27 2.30 -7.23
C GLY A 342 -17.23 2.47 -5.71
N ALA A 343 -17.59 1.40 -4.99
CA ALA A 343 -17.86 1.46 -3.56
C ALA A 343 -16.64 1.74 -2.67
N GLN A 344 -16.90 2.35 -1.52
CA GLN A 344 -15.98 2.47 -0.40
C GLN A 344 -16.56 1.73 0.80
N SER A 345 -15.86 0.72 1.30
CA SER A 345 -16.31 -0.12 2.42
C SER A 345 -15.29 -0.09 3.55
N TYR A 346 -15.60 0.61 4.62
CA TYR A 346 -14.78 0.68 5.82
C TYR A 346 -15.36 -0.29 6.85
N ASN A 347 -14.81 -1.51 6.93
CA ASN A 347 -15.38 -2.55 7.79
C ASN A 347 -14.87 -2.49 9.24
N ASP A 348 -13.87 -1.65 9.51
CA ASP A 348 -13.29 -1.39 10.82
C ASP A 348 -13.64 0.02 11.33
N ALA A 349 -13.10 0.38 12.51
CA ALA A 349 -13.29 1.69 13.10
C ALA A 349 -12.52 2.75 12.32
N VAL A 350 -13.17 3.87 11.98
CA VAL A 350 -12.58 4.94 11.19
C VAL A 350 -12.29 6.16 12.07
N THR A 351 -11.12 6.76 11.89
CA THR A 351 -10.75 8.07 12.48
C THR A 351 -10.37 9.06 11.38
N LEU A 352 -10.95 10.26 11.44
CA LEU A 352 -10.61 11.36 10.54
C LEU A 352 -9.48 12.20 11.14
N GLY A 353 -8.30 12.16 10.51
CA GLY A 353 -7.17 13.02 10.88
C GLY A 353 -7.24 14.41 10.27
N ALA A 354 -7.96 14.56 9.15
CA ALA A 354 -8.19 15.82 8.44
C ALA A 354 -9.67 15.99 8.07
N THR A 355 -10.06 17.22 7.72
CA THR A 355 -11.35 17.47 7.06
C THR A 355 -11.43 16.61 5.81
N THR A 356 -12.47 15.80 5.71
CA THR A 356 -12.52 14.68 4.76
C THR A 356 -13.68 14.83 3.78
N VAL A 357 -13.39 14.61 2.50
CA VAL A 357 -14.39 14.43 1.44
C VAL A 357 -14.26 13.02 0.87
N LEU A 358 -15.34 12.25 0.93
CA LEU A 358 -15.42 10.92 0.31
C LEU A 358 -16.32 11.01 -0.92
N THR A 359 -15.82 10.55 -2.06
CA THR A 359 -16.55 10.61 -3.32
C THR A 359 -16.57 9.25 -4.02
N SER A 360 -17.76 8.79 -4.39
CA SER A 360 -17.97 7.68 -5.33
C SER A 360 -18.69 8.24 -6.55
N THR A 361 -18.01 8.27 -7.70
CA THR A 361 -18.52 9.01 -8.88
C THR A 361 -19.58 8.26 -9.69
N ALA A 362 -19.73 6.94 -9.49
CA ALA A 362 -20.86 6.18 -10.02
C ALA A 362 -21.90 5.91 -8.91
N THR A 363 -22.55 4.75 -8.92
CA THR A 363 -23.56 4.37 -7.91
C THR A 363 -22.98 3.52 -6.78
N GLY A 364 -21.68 3.62 -6.52
CA GLY A 364 -21.01 2.83 -5.48
C GLY A 364 -21.32 3.36 -4.09
N ASN A 365 -21.76 2.49 -3.17
CA ASN A 365 -22.04 2.87 -1.79
C ASN A 365 -20.79 3.36 -1.05
N ILE A 366 -20.98 4.22 -0.06
CA ILE A 366 -19.95 4.60 0.92
C ILE A 366 -20.44 4.12 2.28
N ALA A 367 -19.80 3.11 2.85
CA ALA A 367 -20.29 2.43 4.04
C ALA A 367 -19.22 2.38 5.14
N PHE A 368 -19.63 2.77 6.34
CA PHE A 368 -18.89 2.60 7.59
C PHE A 368 -19.59 1.51 8.40
N ALA A 369 -18.96 0.35 8.57
CA ALA A 369 -19.60 -0.75 9.29
C ALA A 369 -19.64 -0.52 10.80
N THR A 370 -18.66 0.20 11.34
CA THR A 370 -18.50 0.41 12.79
C THR A 370 -18.40 1.90 13.14
N THR A 371 -17.64 2.27 14.17
CA THR A 371 -17.52 3.66 14.65
C THR A 371 -16.78 4.54 13.66
N LEU A 372 -17.18 5.81 13.61
CA LEU A 372 -16.52 6.85 12.83
C LEU A 372 -16.34 8.08 13.72
N ASP A 373 -15.10 8.43 14.02
CA ASP A 373 -14.76 9.51 14.94
C ASP A 373 -13.74 10.49 14.34
N GLY A 374 -13.54 11.63 14.99
CA GLY A 374 -12.48 12.59 14.71
C GLY A 374 -13.02 14.01 14.64
N ALA A 375 -12.38 14.96 15.34
CA ALA A 375 -12.78 16.36 15.42
C ALA A 375 -12.56 17.15 14.10
N ARG A 376 -13.19 16.68 13.02
CA ARG A 376 -13.05 17.09 11.63
C ARG A 376 -14.42 17.11 10.95
N SER A 377 -14.54 17.87 9.87
CA SER A 377 -15.73 17.83 9.02
C SER A 377 -15.68 16.66 8.05
N LEU A 378 -16.84 16.06 7.77
CA LEU A 378 -17.01 15.02 6.77
C LEU A 378 -18.06 15.44 5.73
N THR A 379 -17.70 15.35 4.46
CA THR A 379 -18.63 15.38 3.33
C THR A 379 -18.61 14.04 2.60
N VAL A 380 -19.78 13.47 2.34
CA VAL A 380 -19.94 12.21 1.61
C VAL A 380 -20.75 12.47 0.34
N ASN A 381 -20.16 12.15 -0.81
CA ASN A 381 -20.78 12.34 -2.13
C ASN A 381 -20.92 10.99 -2.83
N THR A 382 -22.15 10.50 -3.00
CA THR A 382 -22.41 9.26 -3.76
C THR A 382 -23.84 9.20 -4.27
N ALA A 383 -24.03 8.70 -5.51
CA ALA A 383 -25.36 8.32 -5.99
C ALA A 383 -25.86 6.97 -5.45
N GLY A 384 -25.00 6.24 -4.72
CA GLY A 384 -25.35 5.02 -3.99
C GLY A 384 -25.87 5.31 -2.58
N ILE A 385 -25.69 4.36 -1.67
CA ILE A 385 -26.08 4.50 -0.26
C ILE A 385 -24.87 5.00 0.56
N THR A 386 -25.06 6.06 1.32
CA THR A 386 -24.20 6.42 2.45
C THR A 386 -24.69 5.65 3.69
N SER A 387 -23.92 4.73 4.24
CA SER A 387 -24.34 3.88 5.37
C SER A 387 -23.47 4.11 6.61
N PHE A 388 -24.12 4.46 7.73
CA PHE A 388 -23.50 4.53 9.05
C PHE A 388 -23.96 3.35 9.91
N GLY A 389 -23.12 2.31 9.97
CA GLY A 389 -23.35 1.05 10.68
C GLY A 389 -23.13 1.14 12.19
N GLY A 390 -22.19 1.97 12.64
CA GLY A 390 -21.93 2.26 14.05
C GLY A 390 -22.19 3.72 14.43
N ALA A 391 -21.90 4.06 15.69
CA ALA A 391 -22.02 5.44 16.18
C ALA A 391 -21.00 6.35 15.49
N VAL A 392 -21.42 7.58 15.19
CA VAL A 392 -20.58 8.62 14.59
C VAL A 392 -20.33 9.74 15.60
N GLY A 393 -19.07 10.10 15.81
CA GLY A 393 -18.66 11.15 16.73
C GLY A 393 -18.90 10.81 18.21
N GLY A 394 -18.91 9.53 18.55
CA GLY A 394 -19.18 9.05 19.91
C GLY A 394 -18.00 9.28 20.86
N THR A 395 -16.76 9.15 20.36
CA THR A 395 -15.55 9.43 21.12
C THR A 395 -15.10 10.86 20.89
N ASP A 396 -14.93 11.21 19.61
CA ASP A 396 -14.52 12.54 19.15
C ASP A 396 -15.57 13.04 18.15
N ALA A 397 -16.46 13.90 18.62
CA ALA A 397 -17.54 14.48 17.82
C ALA A 397 -16.99 15.12 16.53
N LEU A 398 -17.63 14.84 15.39
CA LEU A 398 -17.25 15.48 14.13
C LEU A 398 -17.54 16.99 14.20
N VAL A 399 -16.78 17.80 13.48
CA VAL A 399 -17.09 19.23 13.37
C VAL A 399 -18.39 19.44 12.60
N SER A 400 -18.58 18.71 11.49
CA SER A 400 -19.83 18.72 10.74
C SER A 400 -19.96 17.44 9.93
N LEU A 401 -21.19 17.11 9.56
CA LEU A 401 -21.49 16.02 8.63
C LEU A 401 -22.37 16.54 7.49
N THR A 402 -22.03 16.20 6.25
CA THR A 402 -22.83 16.54 5.07
C THR A 402 -22.88 15.35 4.12
N THR A 403 -24.09 14.96 3.70
CA THR A 403 -24.30 14.06 2.55
C THR A 403 -24.76 14.89 1.35
N ASP A 404 -24.49 14.44 0.12
CA ASP A 404 -24.97 15.10 -1.08
C ASP A 404 -26.47 14.82 -1.33
N GLY A 405 -27.01 15.39 -2.40
CA GLY A 405 -28.43 15.23 -2.75
C GLY A 405 -28.74 13.99 -3.61
N ALA A 406 -27.72 13.27 -4.06
CA ALA A 406 -27.88 12.02 -4.81
C ALA A 406 -27.95 10.83 -3.85
N GLY A 407 -28.55 9.72 -4.29
CA GLY A 407 -28.57 8.49 -3.50
C GLY A 407 -29.46 8.54 -2.26
N SER A 408 -29.01 7.92 -1.17
CA SER A 408 -29.70 7.89 0.12
C SER A 408 -28.74 7.67 1.29
N THR A 409 -29.16 8.10 2.48
CA THR A 409 -28.45 7.87 3.74
C THR A 409 -29.16 6.82 4.60
N ALA A 410 -28.42 5.82 5.07
CA ALA A 410 -28.90 4.83 6.03
C ALA A 410 -28.18 5.02 7.38
N ILE A 411 -28.95 5.26 8.45
CA ILE A 411 -28.43 5.38 9.81
C ILE A 411 -28.80 4.12 10.59
N ASN A 412 -27.84 3.20 10.68
CA ASN A 412 -28.02 1.89 11.31
C ASN A 412 -27.36 1.82 12.70
N GLY A 413 -26.40 2.70 13.00
CA GLY A 413 -25.69 2.75 14.27
C GLY A 413 -26.34 3.57 15.39
N GLY A 414 -27.45 4.27 15.09
CA GLY A 414 -28.32 4.91 16.08
C GLY A 414 -27.86 6.22 16.71
N ALA A 415 -26.61 6.65 16.56
CA ALA A 415 -26.18 7.96 17.08
C ALA A 415 -25.22 8.68 16.13
N ILE A 416 -25.51 9.96 15.87
CA ILE A 416 -24.62 10.87 15.14
C ILE A 416 -24.42 12.14 15.98
N THR A 417 -23.19 12.38 16.43
CA THR A 417 -22.83 13.55 17.23
C THR A 417 -21.83 14.43 16.50
N THR A 418 -22.16 15.72 16.43
CA THR A 418 -21.30 16.77 15.88
C THR A 418 -21.17 17.94 16.86
N THR A 419 -20.15 18.78 16.68
CA THR A 419 -20.07 20.09 17.34
C THR A 419 -20.75 21.18 16.51
N GLY A 420 -20.72 21.07 15.18
CA GLY A 420 -21.37 21.96 14.24
C GLY A 420 -22.52 21.30 13.50
N ALA A 421 -22.79 21.74 12.27
CA ALA A 421 -24.00 21.37 11.54
C ALA A 421 -24.01 19.92 11.03
N GLN A 422 -25.22 19.38 10.89
CA GLN A 422 -25.50 18.13 10.19
C GLN A 422 -26.45 18.43 9.03
N SER A 423 -26.11 17.99 7.82
CA SER A 423 -26.91 18.20 6.62
C SER A 423 -27.03 16.89 5.86
N TYR A 424 -28.25 16.37 5.79
CA TYR A 424 -28.58 15.15 5.04
C TYR A 424 -29.37 15.57 3.82
N ASN A 425 -28.72 15.77 2.67
CA ASN A 425 -29.38 16.36 1.50
C ASN A 425 -30.15 15.33 0.65
N ASP A 426 -29.98 14.04 0.95
CA ASP A 426 -30.63 12.89 0.33
C ASP A 426 -31.69 12.27 1.27
N ALA A 427 -32.38 11.23 0.77
CA ALA A 427 -33.40 10.53 1.55
C ALA A 427 -32.76 9.73 2.70
N VAL A 428 -33.28 9.88 3.92
CA VAL A 428 -32.77 9.20 5.12
C VAL A 428 -33.64 8.00 5.48
N THR A 429 -33.01 6.85 5.73
CA THR A 429 -33.63 5.65 6.30
C THR A 429 -32.99 5.31 7.65
N LEU A 430 -33.83 5.14 8.68
CA LEU A 430 -33.40 4.75 10.01
C LEU A 430 -33.48 3.22 10.17
N GLY A 431 -32.32 2.58 10.34
CA GLY A 431 -32.23 1.14 10.66
C GLY A 431 -32.21 0.86 12.16
N ALA A 432 -31.90 1.87 12.98
CA ALA A 432 -31.93 1.80 14.44
C ALA A 432 -32.61 3.05 15.04
N GLY A 433 -32.99 2.97 16.32
CA GLY A 433 -33.40 4.16 17.07
C GLY A 433 -32.28 5.20 17.00
N THR A 434 -32.57 6.38 16.47
CA THR A 434 -31.57 7.35 16.04
C THR A 434 -31.63 8.61 16.89
N THR A 435 -30.47 9.06 17.37
CA THR A 435 -30.26 10.37 18.00
C THR A 435 -29.28 11.18 17.18
N LEU A 436 -29.72 12.34 16.68
CA LEU A 436 -28.88 13.32 15.99
C LEU A 436 -28.57 14.44 16.99
N THR A 437 -27.30 14.74 17.24
CA THR A 437 -26.89 15.75 18.23
C THR A 437 -25.88 16.74 17.67
N SER A 438 -26.16 18.04 17.79
CA SER A 438 -25.17 19.11 17.61
C SER A 438 -24.91 19.82 18.93
N THR A 439 -23.69 19.68 19.45
CA THR A 439 -23.33 20.19 20.79
C THR A 439 -22.96 21.69 20.79
N GLY A 440 -22.63 22.26 19.64
CA GLY A 440 -22.24 23.67 19.48
C GLY A 440 -23.26 24.50 18.70
N SER A 441 -24.55 24.18 18.83
CA SER A 441 -25.66 24.92 18.21
C SER A 441 -25.66 24.90 16.67
N GLY A 442 -25.05 23.89 16.04
CA GLY A 442 -25.13 23.70 14.60
C GLY A 442 -26.53 23.27 14.18
N ALA A 443 -27.00 23.76 13.03
CA ALA A 443 -28.28 23.32 12.47
C ALA A 443 -28.24 21.82 12.12
N ILE A 444 -29.37 21.14 12.26
CA ILE A 444 -29.58 19.77 11.81
C ILE A 444 -30.66 19.80 10.72
N THR A 445 -30.25 19.60 9.47
CA THR A 445 -31.15 19.66 8.30
C THR A 445 -31.33 18.27 7.70
N LEU A 446 -32.58 17.81 7.63
CA LEU A 446 -32.99 16.64 6.87
C LEU A 446 -33.68 17.11 5.59
N GLY A 447 -32.93 17.08 4.49
CA GLY A 447 -33.24 17.75 3.24
C GLY A 447 -34.27 17.04 2.36
N SER A 448 -34.52 15.75 2.61
CA SER A 448 -35.47 14.92 1.86
C SER A 448 -36.30 14.06 2.82
N THR A 449 -36.89 12.97 2.34
CA THR A 449 -37.75 12.11 3.16
C THR A 449 -36.98 11.43 4.28
N VAL A 450 -37.62 11.25 5.44
CA VAL A 450 -37.06 10.50 6.58
C VAL A 450 -37.99 9.34 6.91
N ASN A 451 -37.52 8.10 6.80
CA ASN A 451 -38.36 6.90 6.98
C ASN A 451 -37.68 5.85 7.88
N GLY A 452 -38.47 4.92 8.40
CA GLY A 452 -38.01 3.75 9.15
C GLY A 452 -38.78 3.58 10.46
N ALA A 453 -39.10 2.35 10.85
CA ALA A 453 -39.95 2.04 12.00
C ALA A 453 -39.27 2.27 13.38
N GLN A 454 -38.44 3.30 13.46
CA GLN A 454 -37.53 3.58 14.56
C GLN A 454 -37.85 4.95 15.18
N ALA A 455 -37.42 5.15 16.43
CA ALA A 455 -37.51 6.47 17.07
C ALA A 455 -36.45 7.41 16.49
N LEU A 456 -36.79 8.68 16.32
CA LEU A 456 -35.85 9.75 15.98
C LEU A 456 -35.87 10.82 17.09
N ALA A 457 -34.72 11.07 17.69
CA ALA A 457 -34.46 12.21 18.55
C ALA A 457 -33.51 13.19 17.85
N VAL A 458 -33.83 14.48 17.84
CA VAL A 458 -32.99 15.53 17.27
C VAL A 458 -32.68 16.56 18.36
N ASN A 459 -31.40 16.69 18.71
CA ASN A 459 -30.95 17.52 19.82
C ASN A 459 -30.00 18.61 19.31
N THR A 460 -30.46 19.85 19.25
CA THR A 460 -29.59 20.99 18.90
C THR A 460 -30.16 22.30 19.43
N ALA A 461 -29.28 23.16 19.94
CA ALA A 461 -29.64 24.56 20.21
C ALA A 461 -29.74 25.43 18.94
N GLY A 462 -29.39 24.87 17.77
CA GLY A 462 -29.59 25.48 16.45
C GLY A 462 -31.00 25.23 15.92
N ILE A 463 -31.15 25.29 14.59
CA ILE A 463 -32.41 24.98 13.91
C ILE A 463 -32.43 23.50 13.51
N THR A 464 -33.48 22.79 13.88
CA THR A 464 -33.83 21.49 13.28
C THR A 464 -34.76 21.74 12.11
N THR A 465 -34.38 21.34 10.89
CA THR A 465 -35.21 21.56 9.69
C THR A 465 -35.53 20.25 9.00
N PHE A 466 -36.83 19.99 8.80
CA PHE A 466 -37.32 18.92 7.94
C PHE A 466 -37.82 19.52 6.62
N LEU A 467 -37.06 19.37 5.53
CA LEU A 467 -37.46 19.89 4.20
C LEU A 467 -38.35 18.91 3.43
N GLY A 468 -38.25 17.61 3.71
CA GLY A 468 -39.07 16.56 3.11
C GLY A 468 -40.07 15.95 4.09
N THR A 469 -40.91 15.04 3.58
CA THR A 469 -41.91 14.35 4.40
C THR A 469 -41.26 13.35 5.37
N VAL A 470 -41.78 13.28 6.59
CA VAL A 470 -41.31 12.37 7.63
C VAL A 470 -42.31 11.22 7.81
N GLY A 471 -41.84 9.99 7.69
CA GLY A 471 -42.61 8.77 7.94
C GLY A 471 -43.62 8.39 6.85
N ALA A 472 -43.62 9.05 5.70
CA ALA A 472 -44.58 8.80 4.62
C ALA A 472 -44.43 7.41 3.97
N GLY A 473 -43.20 6.89 3.88
CA GLY A 473 -42.94 5.53 3.37
C GLY A 473 -43.08 4.48 4.48
N THR A 474 -42.29 4.62 5.55
CA THR A 474 -42.43 3.82 6.78
C THR A 474 -42.47 4.77 7.95
N ALA A 475 -43.61 4.84 8.63
CA ALA A 475 -43.84 5.72 9.76
C ALA A 475 -42.78 5.53 10.85
N LEU A 476 -42.28 6.63 11.41
CA LEU A 476 -41.35 6.57 12.53
C LEU A 476 -42.05 6.01 13.77
N ALA A 477 -41.31 5.33 14.65
CA ALA A 477 -41.87 4.90 15.94
C ALA A 477 -42.21 6.11 16.82
N SER A 478 -41.37 7.13 16.79
CA SER A 478 -41.62 8.42 17.43
C SER A 478 -40.69 9.49 16.86
N LEU A 479 -41.06 10.76 17.05
CA LEU A 479 -40.20 11.91 16.80
C LEU A 479 -40.10 12.75 18.07
N THR A 480 -38.90 13.12 18.47
CA THR A 480 -38.66 14.01 19.62
C THR A 480 -37.59 15.05 19.29
N THR A 481 -37.82 16.30 19.67
CA THR A 481 -36.79 17.37 19.65
C THR A 481 -36.40 17.74 21.08
N ASP A 482 -35.22 18.31 21.31
CA ASP A 482 -34.84 18.81 22.63
C ASP A 482 -35.46 20.17 22.95
N ALA A 483 -35.20 20.70 24.15
CA ALA A 483 -35.82 21.94 24.61
C ALA A 483 -35.12 23.21 24.09
N ALA A 484 -33.93 23.08 23.52
CA ALA A 484 -33.16 24.19 22.97
C ALA A 484 -33.44 24.33 21.48
N GLY A 485 -33.20 25.53 20.92
CA GLY A 485 -33.31 25.75 19.48
C GLY A 485 -34.74 25.97 18.99
N THR A 486 -34.93 25.64 17.71
CA THR A 486 -36.22 25.74 17.01
C THR A 486 -36.37 24.62 15.98
N THR A 487 -37.59 24.12 15.79
CA THR A 487 -37.91 23.11 14.79
C THR A 487 -38.74 23.71 13.66
N ASP A 488 -38.23 23.65 12.43
CA ASP A 488 -38.91 24.07 11.20
C ASP A 488 -39.44 22.85 10.42
N LEU A 489 -40.78 22.79 10.28
CA LEU A 489 -41.50 21.71 9.60
C LEU A 489 -41.86 22.09 8.15
N ASN A 490 -40.85 22.36 7.33
CA ASN A 490 -41.02 22.79 5.95
C ASN A 490 -41.54 21.68 5.00
N GLY A 491 -41.30 20.41 5.32
CA GLY A 491 -41.75 19.26 4.54
C GLY A 491 -43.25 18.97 4.61
N GLY A 492 -44.00 19.70 5.44
CA GLY A 492 -45.46 19.72 5.47
C GLY A 492 -46.14 18.44 5.98
N THR A 493 -45.44 17.35 6.25
CA THR A 493 -46.06 16.11 6.78
C THR A 493 -45.11 15.34 7.69
N VAL A 494 -45.62 14.93 8.86
CA VAL A 494 -44.94 14.04 9.81
C VAL A 494 -45.88 12.92 10.24
N ILE A 495 -45.48 11.67 9.99
CA ILE A 495 -46.25 10.46 10.32
C ILE A 495 -45.45 9.58 11.29
N THR A 496 -46.05 9.28 12.43
CA THR A 496 -45.48 8.39 13.45
C THR A 496 -46.49 7.34 13.91
N SER A 497 -46.04 6.13 14.22
CA SER A 497 -46.88 5.09 14.86
C SER A 497 -47.03 5.32 16.36
N GLY A 498 -46.06 5.96 17.00
CA GLY A 498 -46.10 6.44 18.38
C GLY A 498 -46.18 7.96 18.47
N ALA A 499 -45.58 8.53 19.51
CA ALA A 499 -45.71 9.95 19.84
C ALA A 499 -44.83 10.89 19.00
N GLN A 500 -45.27 12.15 18.90
CA GLN A 500 -44.48 13.29 18.41
C GLN A 500 -44.35 14.29 19.56
N THR A 501 -43.12 14.62 19.94
CA THR A 501 -42.84 15.54 21.06
C THR A 501 -41.89 16.63 20.61
N TYR A 502 -42.40 17.85 20.47
CA TYR A 502 -41.61 19.02 20.11
C TYR A 502 -41.34 19.83 21.38
N ASN A 503 -40.12 19.75 21.91
CA ASN A 503 -39.79 20.40 23.19
C ASN A 503 -39.28 21.85 23.02
N ASP A 504 -38.90 22.23 21.81
CA ASP A 504 -38.46 23.56 21.39
C ASP A 504 -39.60 24.33 20.70
N ALA A 505 -39.30 25.52 20.18
CA ALA A 505 -40.27 26.33 19.42
C ALA A 505 -40.42 25.78 18.01
N VAL A 506 -41.66 25.61 17.56
CA VAL A 506 -41.97 25.09 16.23
C VAL A 506 -42.35 26.22 15.29
N VAL A 507 -41.75 26.22 14.09
CA VAL A 507 -42.09 27.10 12.97
C VAL A 507 -42.64 26.26 11.82
N LEU A 508 -43.75 26.70 11.24
CA LEU A 508 -44.35 26.12 10.05
C LEU A 508 -43.98 26.97 8.83
N SER A 509 -43.07 26.48 7.99
CA SER A 509 -42.74 27.10 6.70
C SER A 509 -43.61 26.57 5.54
N ALA A 510 -44.45 25.58 5.81
CA ALA A 510 -45.42 25.02 4.89
C ALA A 510 -46.71 24.61 5.63
N ASP A 511 -47.80 24.41 4.89
CA ASP A 511 -48.99 23.77 5.45
C ASP A 511 -48.63 22.38 5.95
N THR A 512 -48.91 22.12 7.23
CA THR A 512 -48.35 20.98 7.94
C THR A 512 -49.44 20.03 8.44
N THR A 513 -49.26 18.74 8.18
CA THR A 513 -50.10 17.66 8.71
C THR A 513 -49.28 16.73 9.59
N LEU A 514 -49.64 16.66 10.88
CA LEU A 514 -49.04 15.76 11.85
C LEU A 514 -49.99 14.58 12.09
N SER A 515 -49.54 13.35 11.86
CA SER A 515 -50.30 12.13 12.11
C SER A 515 -49.56 11.20 13.06
N ALA A 516 -50.17 10.86 14.19
CA ALA A 516 -49.53 10.05 15.23
C ALA A 516 -50.47 8.97 15.79
N GLY A 517 -49.97 7.75 15.99
CA GLY A 517 -50.67 6.75 16.81
C GLY A 517 -50.59 7.02 18.33
N GLY A 518 -49.64 7.88 18.75
CA GLY A 518 -49.50 8.38 20.12
C GLY A 518 -49.78 9.88 20.26
N ASN A 519 -49.41 10.46 21.41
CA ASN A 519 -49.60 11.89 21.68
C ASN A 519 -48.86 12.78 20.67
N ILE A 520 -49.42 13.96 20.41
CA ILE A 520 -48.71 15.06 19.71
C ILE A 520 -48.57 16.21 20.72
N GLY A 521 -47.35 16.46 21.18
CA GLY A 521 -47.07 17.47 22.19
C GLY A 521 -46.16 18.57 21.67
N PHE A 522 -46.54 19.81 21.96
CA PHE A 522 -45.70 21.00 21.78
C PHE A 522 -45.44 21.58 23.16
N ALA A 523 -44.19 21.69 23.59
CA ALA A 523 -43.86 22.24 24.90
C ALA A 523 -43.85 23.78 24.93
N THR A 524 -43.66 24.40 23.77
CA THR A 524 -43.53 25.86 23.62
C THR A 524 -44.41 26.42 22.48
N THR A 525 -43.97 27.45 21.75
CA THR A 525 -44.76 28.09 20.69
C THR A 525 -44.82 27.23 19.43
N VAL A 526 -45.91 27.40 18.69
CA VAL A 526 -46.10 26.85 17.34
C VAL A 526 -46.58 28.01 16.49
N ASP A 527 -45.69 28.54 15.67
CA ASP A 527 -45.94 29.73 14.86
C ASP A 527 -45.79 29.39 13.38
N SER A 528 -46.43 30.15 12.50
CA SER A 528 -46.08 30.12 11.09
C SER A 528 -44.81 30.92 10.84
N ASP A 529 -44.21 30.74 9.67
CA ASP A 529 -43.34 31.76 9.10
C ASP A 529 -44.12 33.08 8.86
N THR A 530 -43.57 34.02 8.09
CA THR A 530 -44.25 35.28 7.78
C THR A 530 -45.53 35.11 6.94
N THR A 531 -45.86 33.89 6.51
CA THR A 531 -47.06 33.54 5.74
C THR A 531 -47.98 32.70 6.62
N ALA A 532 -49.27 33.00 6.66
CA ALA A 532 -50.21 32.14 7.40
C ALA A 532 -50.20 30.71 6.84
N ARG A 533 -50.00 29.71 7.72
CA ARG A 533 -49.98 28.28 7.37
C ARG A 533 -51.08 27.52 8.08
N ALA A 534 -51.59 26.47 7.45
CA ALA A 534 -52.48 25.51 8.08
C ALA A 534 -51.70 24.48 8.92
N LEU A 535 -52.24 24.12 10.08
CA LEU A 535 -51.78 22.99 10.88
C LEU A 535 -52.92 21.99 11.07
N THR A 536 -52.76 20.78 10.57
CA THR A 536 -53.67 19.65 10.79
C THR A 536 -53.01 18.67 11.75
N VAL A 537 -53.71 18.30 12.82
CA VAL A 537 -53.21 17.35 13.83
C VAL A 537 -54.15 16.16 13.95
N ASN A 538 -53.68 15.00 13.54
CA ASN A 538 -54.40 13.73 13.53
C ASN A 538 -53.75 12.77 14.55
N THR A 539 -54.37 12.57 15.71
CA THR A 539 -53.87 11.62 16.71
C THR A 539 -54.99 10.74 17.26
N SER A 540 -54.68 9.48 17.53
CA SER A 540 -55.55 8.59 18.33
C SER A 540 -55.45 8.81 19.84
N ALA A 541 -54.56 9.69 20.28
CA ALA A 541 -54.32 10.06 21.67
C ALA A 541 -54.58 11.56 21.90
N ALA A 542 -53.85 12.21 22.81
CA ALA A 542 -54.03 13.62 23.13
C ALA A 542 -53.08 14.54 22.34
N THR A 543 -53.59 15.70 21.94
CA THR A 543 -52.79 16.85 21.51
C THR A 543 -52.58 17.80 22.69
N THR A 544 -51.34 18.24 22.93
CA THR A 544 -51.03 19.17 24.03
C THR A 544 -50.22 20.37 23.54
N PHE A 545 -50.58 21.56 24.03
CA PHE A 545 -49.87 22.81 23.80
C PHE A 545 -49.43 23.39 25.15
N GLY A 546 -48.16 23.18 25.49
CA GLY A 546 -47.46 23.76 26.63
C GLY A 546 -46.95 25.17 26.30
N GLY A 547 -46.84 26.04 27.30
CA GLY A 547 -46.27 27.40 27.11
C GLY A 547 -47.26 28.51 26.78
N TRP A 548 -48.56 28.23 26.62
CA TRP A 548 -49.55 29.28 26.34
C TRP A 548 -50.01 29.95 27.65
N SER A 549 -49.56 31.18 27.89
CA SER A 549 -50.16 32.03 28.92
C SER A 549 -51.64 32.28 28.59
N ALA A 550 -52.48 32.50 29.62
CA ALA A 550 -53.94 32.58 29.51
C ALA A 550 -54.48 33.61 28.48
N ALA A 551 -53.66 34.52 27.97
CA ALA A 551 -54.02 35.52 26.97
C ALA A 551 -54.13 34.99 25.52
N ALA A 552 -53.54 33.84 25.20
CA ALA A 552 -53.50 33.30 23.83
C ALA A 552 -54.70 32.40 23.46
N ARG A 553 -55.63 32.13 24.38
CA ARG A 553 -56.77 31.20 24.18
C ARG A 553 -57.84 31.67 23.18
N LEU A 554 -57.69 32.83 22.52
CA LEU A 554 -58.78 33.45 21.76
C LEU A 554 -58.84 33.10 20.25
N TRP A 555 -57.86 32.37 19.69
CA TRP A 555 -57.74 32.23 18.23
C TRP A 555 -57.76 30.78 17.68
N LEU A 556 -58.28 29.80 18.41
CA LEU A 556 -58.70 28.53 17.81
C LEU A 556 -60.22 28.36 17.93
N ARG A 557 -60.92 28.62 16.83
CA ARG A 557 -62.24 28.08 16.50
C ARG A 557 -62.24 27.56 15.09
#